data_AF-A0A2H0XPP5-F1
#
_entry.id   AF-A0A2H0XPP5-F1
#
_cell.length_a   1.000
_cell.length_b   1.000
_cell.length_c   1.000
_cell.angle_alpha   90.00
_cell.angle_beta   90.00
_cell.angle_gamma   90.00
#
_symmetry.space_group_name_H-M   'P 1'
#
loop_
_entity.id
_entity.type
_entity.pdbx_description
1 polymer ?
#
loop_
_entity_poly.entity_id
_entity_poly.type
_entity_poly.pdbx_seq_one_letter_code
_entity_poly.pdbx_strand_id
1 'polypeptide(L)'
;YELFTKRNLLSLMILSNAIKQLQFEDPRTQEMFFFIFSSTLRGTNKFCFIPQKWQGGRPSDWPGHDYWTPNVPLEWRVWGYFERCYKKIIRGKTYSQDEIGNYWEEAKSFSNITDSKSNCYLFAKSATDLKEIPDESVDVIITDPPYGANVNYTELSDFWTIWLRDIIGVRNGLIDNTKEAIENKYQGKGSKEYRQLMYEIFKECYRVLKPNRWLVMTFHNRNFKVWNAIHLAVHDAGFVWSEKDGMIYQGPISPYTNTYNLRAAGSMLGDFILSYKKAEKPPGEKWVEEVEVGKKIKDMARQAIEYHGGAKLTTIYMRVMPFLLNSELLDQIKESDLESYLRKDFVKRDDKWYLKEHIDEKTDSLLDKAIEEYAPVKTRLESIIRRFLYQCKTATMDEILRVVYSRLINSNAAEYEEIVHVVNRICAKVKGKGIREAWQLKEDRDRGLLFRTIEEKMEKYKYSEESEHDVMIEQLVKIGKSKGYDSHIGLTEQKKYKEFKELSIPMGSNVQFGLNEIAFNRVREIDVLWVKGISIVAALEVEKSREVAPEIAKFRELFAATPALNIPTYLVVPDKLEGNAKKKIGSLANRRDGLTERIRYVLFSDIQNKKDVDIDKIAKEVI
;
A
#
# COMPACT_ATOMS: atom_id res chain seq x y z
N TYR A 1 -4.88 39.13 -16.90
CA TYR A 1 -3.47 39.56 -16.92
C TYR A 1 -2.86 39.67 -15.52
N GLU A 2 -3.64 40.05 -14.49
CA GLU A 2 -3.15 40.24 -13.12
C GLU A 2 -2.57 38.98 -12.47
N LEU A 3 -2.96 37.79 -12.94
CA LEU A 3 -2.46 36.48 -12.49
C LEU A 3 -1.02 36.18 -12.95
N PHE A 4 -0.41 37.06 -13.75
CA PHE A 4 0.93 36.89 -14.29
C PHE A 4 1.84 38.05 -13.86
N THR A 5 3.12 37.78 -13.67
CA THR A 5 4.11 38.86 -13.58
C THR A 5 4.26 39.54 -14.94
N LYS A 6 4.69 40.81 -14.96
CA LYS A 6 4.86 41.55 -16.23
C LYS A 6 5.80 40.82 -17.20
N ARG A 7 6.87 40.21 -16.69
CA ARG A 7 7.84 39.45 -17.51
C ARG A 7 7.26 38.14 -18.03
N ASN A 8 6.58 37.36 -17.18
CA ASN A 8 5.91 36.14 -17.63
C ASN A 8 4.86 36.46 -18.70
N LEU A 9 4.02 37.47 -18.47
CA LEU A 9 2.99 37.88 -19.43
C LEU A 9 3.59 38.22 -20.79
N LEU A 10 4.61 39.08 -20.83
CA LEU A 10 5.28 39.47 -22.07
C LEU A 10 5.90 38.25 -22.78
N SER A 11 6.60 37.40 -22.04
CA SER A 11 7.27 36.22 -22.60
C SER A 11 6.27 35.21 -23.16
N LEU A 12 5.14 35.00 -22.48
CA LEU A 12 4.05 34.14 -22.92
C LEU A 12 3.36 34.69 -24.16
N MET A 13 3.16 36.01 -24.25
CA MET A 13 2.60 36.65 -25.45
C MET A 13 3.52 36.45 -26.67
N ILE A 14 4.83 36.66 -26.50
CA ILE A 14 5.82 36.43 -27.57
C ILE A 14 5.79 34.96 -28.00
N LEU A 15 5.80 34.03 -27.05
CA LEU A 15 5.77 32.60 -27.33
C LEU A 15 4.48 32.17 -28.04
N SER A 16 3.32 32.61 -27.56
CA SER A 16 2.02 32.32 -28.18
C SER A 16 1.96 32.85 -29.62
N ASN A 17 2.43 34.09 -29.83
CA ASN A 17 2.47 34.68 -31.16
C ASN A 17 3.45 33.95 -32.09
N ALA A 18 4.61 33.53 -31.59
CA ALA A 18 5.55 32.72 -32.36
C ALA A 18 4.89 31.40 -32.80
N ILE A 19 4.20 30.68 -31.91
CA ILE A 19 3.48 29.45 -32.24
C ILE A 19 2.40 29.70 -33.31
N LYS A 20 1.64 30.80 -33.21
CA LYS A 20 0.61 31.18 -34.21
C LYS A 20 1.21 31.40 -35.62
N GLN A 21 2.45 31.88 -35.70
CA GLN A 21 3.12 32.17 -36.96
C GLN A 21 3.81 30.95 -37.59
N LEU A 22 4.00 29.86 -36.84
CA LEU A 22 4.58 28.64 -37.37
C LEU A 22 3.59 27.96 -38.32
N GLN A 23 4.10 27.50 -39.46
CA GLN A 23 3.35 26.69 -40.42
C GLN A 23 3.92 25.28 -40.41
N PHE A 24 3.03 24.30 -40.31
CA PHE A 24 3.37 22.88 -40.33
C PHE A 24 2.57 22.19 -41.45
N GLU A 25 3.15 21.13 -42.03
CA GLU A 25 2.44 20.29 -43.01
C GLU A 25 1.19 19.66 -42.41
N ASP A 26 1.29 19.18 -41.16
CA ASP A 26 0.15 18.69 -40.38
C ASP A 26 -0.31 19.76 -39.38
N PRO A 27 -1.51 20.34 -39.54
CA PRO A 27 -2.07 21.34 -38.62
C PRO A 27 -2.11 20.88 -37.16
N ARG A 28 -2.25 19.58 -36.91
CA ARG A 28 -2.27 19.00 -35.55
C ARG A 28 -0.95 19.21 -34.81
N THR A 29 0.14 19.42 -35.55
CA THR A 29 1.44 19.78 -34.96
C THR A 29 1.37 21.14 -34.29
N GLN A 30 0.71 22.12 -34.92
CA GLN A 30 0.50 23.43 -34.32
C GLN A 30 -0.39 23.37 -33.08
N GLU A 31 -1.47 22.59 -33.14
CA GLU A 31 -2.35 22.33 -31.99
C GLU A 31 -1.58 21.69 -30.83
N MET A 32 -0.66 20.77 -31.11
CA MET A 32 0.22 20.17 -30.10
C MET A 32 1.12 21.22 -29.43
N PHE A 33 1.64 22.19 -30.18
CA PHE A 33 2.38 23.32 -29.61
C PHE A 33 1.50 24.19 -28.70
N PHE A 34 0.23 24.41 -29.05
CA PHE A 34 -0.72 25.08 -28.15
C PHE A 34 -1.06 24.26 -26.91
N PHE A 35 -1.09 22.93 -27.01
CA PHE A 35 -1.24 22.03 -25.86
C PHE A 35 -0.03 22.07 -24.92
N ILE A 36 1.19 22.18 -25.47
CA ILE A 36 2.40 22.42 -24.67
C ILE A 36 2.36 23.81 -24.04
N PHE A 37 1.90 24.82 -24.79
CA PHE A 37 1.75 26.18 -24.30
C PHE A 37 0.76 26.24 -23.12
N SER A 38 -0.39 25.57 -23.20
CA SER A 38 -1.37 25.51 -22.11
C SER A 38 -0.78 24.90 -20.83
N SER A 39 0.00 23.83 -20.97
CA SER A 39 0.75 23.23 -19.86
C SER A 39 1.81 24.18 -19.29
N THR A 40 2.35 25.09 -20.10
CA THR A 40 3.34 26.10 -19.67
C THR A 40 2.69 27.16 -18.80
N LEU A 41 1.48 27.61 -19.17
CA LEU A 41 0.71 28.61 -18.39
C LEU A 41 0.57 28.22 -16.92
N ARG A 42 0.37 26.92 -16.65
CA ARG A 42 0.22 26.35 -15.30
C ARG A 42 1.40 26.68 -14.37
N GLY A 43 2.63 26.69 -14.89
CA GLY A 43 3.84 26.91 -14.10
C GLY A 43 4.53 28.24 -14.31
N THR A 44 3.94 29.15 -15.09
CA THR A 44 4.51 30.47 -15.39
C THR A 44 3.51 31.57 -15.08
N ASN A 45 3.04 31.59 -13.84
CA ASN A 45 2.06 32.54 -13.31
C ASN A 45 2.39 32.85 -11.84
N LYS A 46 1.63 33.76 -11.21
CA LYS A 46 1.86 34.19 -9.84
C LYS A 46 1.50 33.14 -8.77
N PHE A 47 0.80 32.06 -9.10
CA PHE A 47 0.44 31.00 -8.15
C PHE A 47 1.61 30.08 -7.79
N CYS A 48 2.74 30.20 -8.50
CA CYS A 48 3.94 29.40 -8.26
C CYS A 48 4.66 29.86 -6.99
N PHE A 49 5.13 28.93 -6.16
CA PHE A 49 5.89 29.23 -4.93
C PHE A 49 6.85 28.11 -4.54
N ILE A 50 7.72 28.38 -3.57
CA ILE A 50 8.59 27.38 -2.95
C ILE A 50 8.06 27.06 -1.54
N PRO A 51 7.43 25.89 -1.33
CA PRO A 51 7.03 25.46 0.00
C PRO A 51 8.24 25.17 0.91
N GLN A 52 8.24 25.67 2.15
CA GLN A 52 9.36 25.45 3.08
C GLN A 52 9.51 24.00 3.58
N LYS A 53 8.40 23.23 3.69
CA LYS A 53 8.41 21.83 4.18
C LYS A 53 7.74 20.84 3.24
N TRP A 54 6.85 21.31 2.37
CA TRP A 54 6.11 20.47 1.42
C TRP A 54 6.93 20.22 0.15
N GLN A 55 6.75 19.05 -0.47
CA GLN A 55 7.55 18.56 -1.63
C GLN A 55 9.09 18.65 -1.48
N GLY A 56 9.61 18.70 -0.24
CA GLY A 56 11.05 18.80 0.02
C GLY A 56 11.69 20.09 -0.50
N GLY A 57 10.96 21.22 -0.46
CA GLY A 57 11.48 22.51 -0.93
C GLY A 57 11.46 22.66 -2.45
N ARG A 58 10.83 21.74 -3.18
CA ARG A 58 10.66 21.85 -4.63
C ARG A 58 9.55 22.85 -4.96
N PRO A 59 9.71 23.64 -6.02
CA PRO A 59 8.65 24.54 -6.49
C PRO A 59 7.32 23.81 -6.71
N SER A 60 6.24 24.49 -6.34
CA SER A 60 4.88 24.05 -6.62
C SER A 60 4.08 25.14 -7.32
N ASP A 61 3.04 24.72 -8.01
CA ASP A 61 2.02 25.53 -8.65
C ASP A 61 0.64 24.98 -8.27
N TRP A 62 -0.40 25.82 -8.26
CA TRP A 62 -1.80 25.45 -7.98
C TRP A 62 -2.00 24.53 -6.76
N PRO A 63 -1.76 25.03 -5.53
CA PRO A 63 -1.81 24.22 -4.32
C PRO A 63 -3.23 23.75 -3.93
N GLY A 64 -4.27 24.41 -4.48
CA GLY A 64 -5.68 24.12 -4.25
C GLY A 64 -6.51 24.30 -5.52
N HIS A 65 -7.83 24.11 -5.40
CA HIS A 65 -8.81 24.28 -6.48
C HIS A 65 -9.33 25.73 -6.52
N ASP A 66 -8.43 26.69 -6.43
CA ASP A 66 -8.74 28.12 -6.27
C ASP A 66 -7.63 29.03 -6.83
N TYR A 67 -7.98 30.28 -7.11
CA TYR A 67 -7.03 31.31 -7.57
C TYR A 67 -6.32 31.95 -6.38
N TRP A 68 -5.36 31.22 -5.82
CA TRP A 68 -4.57 31.68 -4.69
C TRP A 68 -3.19 32.19 -5.11
N THR A 69 -2.84 33.40 -4.68
CA THR A 69 -1.52 33.99 -4.91
C THR A 69 -0.69 34.02 -3.62
N PRO A 70 0.50 33.41 -3.57
CA PRO A 70 1.44 33.52 -2.45
C PRO A 70 1.94 34.96 -2.25
N ASN A 71 2.32 35.29 -1.01
CA ASN A 71 2.96 36.58 -0.69
C ASN A 71 4.27 36.80 -1.46
N VAL A 72 5.01 35.73 -1.72
CA VAL A 72 6.25 35.75 -2.50
C VAL A 72 6.14 34.74 -3.64
N PRO A 73 5.66 35.17 -4.83
CA PRO A 73 5.54 34.28 -5.97
C PRO A 73 6.92 33.94 -6.55
N LEU A 74 7.08 32.68 -6.95
CA LEU A 74 8.23 32.21 -7.71
C LEU A 74 8.00 32.46 -9.21
N GLU A 75 8.82 33.30 -9.81
CA GLU A 75 8.77 33.54 -11.26
C GLU A 75 9.64 32.53 -12.02
N TRP A 76 9.01 31.66 -12.82
CA TRP A 76 9.73 30.74 -13.71
C TRP A 76 10.14 31.40 -15.03
N ARG A 77 11.26 30.95 -15.60
CA ARG A 77 11.65 31.28 -16.97
C ARG A 77 10.72 30.56 -17.95
N VAL A 78 9.92 31.32 -18.71
CA VAL A 78 8.89 30.78 -19.60
C VAL A 78 9.43 29.76 -20.60
N TRP A 79 10.50 30.10 -21.33
CA TRP A 79 11.10 29.17 -22.30
C TRP A 79 11.60 27.87 -21.66
N GLY A 80 12.27 27.98 -20.51
CA GLY A 80 12.75 26.80 -19.78
C GLY A 80 11.62 25.91 -19.26
N TYR A 81 10.48 26.48 -18.88
CA TYR A 81 9.30 25.70 -18.50
C TYR A 81 8.62 25.08 -19.72
N PHE A 82 8.51 25.82 -20.82
CA PHE A 82 7.98 25.31 -22.10
C PHE A 82 8.79 24.11 -22.61
N GLU A 83 10.12 24.18 -22.60
CA GLU A 83 10.99 23.06 -23.01
C GLU A 83 10.77 21.81 -22.15
N ARG A 84 10.53 21.99 -20.83
CA ARG A 84 10.16 20.89 -19.93
C ARG A 84 8.81 20.28 -20.29
N CYS A 85 7.81 21.10 -20.62
CA CYS A 85 6.50 20.63 -21.08
C CYS A 85 6.62 19.89 -22.42
N TYR A 86 7.36 20.44 -23.37
CA TYR A 86 7.65 19.81 -24.66
C TYR A 86 8.23 18.41 -24.47
N LYS A 87 9.29 18.26 -23.63
CA LYS A 87 9.89 16.95 -23.32
C LYS A 87 8.89 15.98 -22.67
N LYS A 88 7.94 16.46 -21.86
CA LYS A 88 6.86 15.63 -21.29
C LYS A 88 5.92 15.12 -22.37
N ILE A 89 5.50 16.00 -23.30
CA ILE A 89 4.60 15.64 -24.40
C ILE A 89 5.27 14.64 -25.35
N ILE A 90 6.55 14.82 -25.70
CA ILE A 90 7.27 13.85 -26.53
C ILE A 90 7.28 12.46 -25.86
N ARG A 91 7.58 12.38 -24.57
CA ARG A 91 7.50 11.09 -23.83
C ARG A 91 6.09 10.51 -23.84
N GLY A 92 5.06 11.34 -23.63
CA GLY A 92 3.66 10.90 -23.67
C GLY A 92 3.24 10.37 -25.04
N LYS A 93 3.64 11.04 -26.13
CA LYS A 93 3.36 10.58 -27.50
C LYS A 93 4.14 9.32 -27.86
N THR A 94 5.38 9.19 -27.40
CA THR A 94 6.17 7.95 -27.56
C THR A 94 5.47 6.78 -26.87
N TYR A 95 5.11 6.95 -25.59
CA TYR A 95 4.35 5.94 -24.85
C TYR A 95 3.02 5.58 -25.52
N SER A 96 2.25 6.59 -25.98
CA SER A 96 1.00 6.35 -26.71
C SER A 96 1.21 5.58 -28.01
N GLN A 97 2.32 5.82 -28.71
CA GLN A 97 2.67 5.08 -29.93
C GLN A 97 3.03 3.63 -29.63
N ASP A 98 3.72 3.38 -28.51
CA ASP A 98 4.11 2.02 -28.09
C ASP A 98 2.91 1.20 -27.61
N GLU A 99 2.00 1.80 -26.84
CA GLU A 99 0.85 1.11 -26.23
C GLU A 99 -0.35 0.97 -27.17
N ILE A 100 -0.68 2.02 -27.92
CA ILE A 100 -1.87 2.06 -28.80
C ILE A 100 -1.47 1.81 -30.26
N GLY A 101 -0.34 2.37 -30.68
CA GLY A 101 0.15 2.29 -32.05
C GLY A 101 -0.92 2.68 -33.07
N ASN A 102 -1.15 1.79 -34.05
CA ASN A 102 -2.11 1.99 -35.13
C ASN A 102 -3.47 1.34 -34.84
N TYR A 103 -3.73 0.92 -33.59
CA TYR A 103 -4.99 0.28 -33.23
C TYR A 103 -6.17 1.23 -33.34
N TRP A 104 -5.98 2.51 -33.01
CA TRP A 104 -7.07 3.47 -32.96
C TRP A 104 -7.40 4.01 -34.36
N GLU A 105 -8.69 4.09 -34.68
CA GLU A 105 -9.20 4.77 -35.86
C GLU A 105 -10.43 5.57 -35.44
N GLU A 106 -10.32 6.90 -35.52
CA GLU A 106 -11.36 7.82 -35.05
C GLU A 106 -12.52 7.92 -36.04
N ALA A 107 -13.72 7.72 -35.52
CA ALA A 107 -14.98 7.90 -36.21
C ALA A 107 -15.38 9.39 -36.21
N LYS A 108 -16.01 9.85 -37.29
CA LYS A 108 -16.55 11.23 -37.37
C LYS A 108 -17.97 11.36 -36.82
N SER A 109 -18.67 10.24 -36.68
CA SER A 109 -20.03 10.15 -36.15
C SER A 109 -20.22 8.84 -35.42
N PHE A 110 -21.30 8.75 -34.63
CA PHE A 110 -21.69 7.51 -33.97
C PHE A 110 -21.91 6.37 -34.98
N SER A 111 -22.58 6.61 -36.10
CA SER A 111 -22.81 5.57 -37.13
C SER A 111 -21.52 5.01 -37.74
N ASN A 112 -20.45 5.81 -37.81
CA ASN A 112 -19.18 5.30 -38.32
C ASN A 112 -18.52 4.30 -37.36
N ILE A 113 -18.79 4.37 -36.05
CA ILE A 113 -18.23 3.40 -35.10
C ILE A 113 -18.87 2.01 -35.22
N THR A 114 -20.11 1.93 -35.73
CA THR A 114 -20.81 0.65 -35.88
C THR A 114 -20.53 -0.04 -37.21
N ASP A 115 -20.23 0.74 -38.25
CA ASP A 115 -20.25 0.27 -39.65
C ASP A 115 -18.87 0.25 -40.33
N SER A 116 -17.82 0.73 -39.66
CA SER A 116 -16.47 0.88 -40.25
C SER A 116 -15.38 0.21 -39.42
N LYS A 117 -14.11 0.38 -39.84
CA LYS A 117 -12.93 -0.04 -39.06
C LYS A 117 -12.64 0.90 -37.88
N SER A 118 -13.31 2.06 -37.81
CA SER A 118 -13.18 3.00 -36.69
C SER A 118 -13.64 2.39 -35.37
N ASN A 119 -12.93 2.69 -34.28
CA ASN A 119 -13.15 2.08 -32.97
C ASN A 119 -13.16 3.08 -31.81
N CYS A 120 -13.10 4.37 -32.11
CA CYS A 120 -13.18 5.45 -31.13
C CYS A 120 -13.99 6.63 -31.69
N TYR A 121 -14.87 7.21 -30.91
CA TYR A 121 -15.59 8.44 -31.27
C TYR A 121 -15.40 9.46 -30.15
N LEU A 122 -14.72 10.56 -30.45
CA LEU A 122 -14.42 11.63 -29.49
C LEU A 122 -15.21 12.88 -29.87
N PHE A 123 -15.94 13.44 -28.91
CA PHE A 123 -16.69 14.67 -29.12
C PHE A 123 -16.89 15.41 -27.80
N ALA A 124 -16.90 16.75 -27.86
CA ALA A 124 -17.05 17.61 -26.69
C ALA A 124 -18.47 18.22 -26.68
N LYS A 125 -19.36 17.65 -25.86
CA LYS A 125 -20.75 18.07 -25.69
C LYS A 125 -21.17 17.99 -24.23
N SER A 126 -22.28 18.67 -23.89
CA SER A 126 -22.89 18.54 -22.57
C SER A 126 -23.51 17.15 -22.42
N ALA A 127 -23.27 16.47 -21.30
CA ALA A 127 -23.92 15.19 -21.03
C ALA A 127 -25.44 15.30 -20.80
N THR A 128 -25.98 16.51 -20.68
CA THR A 128 -27.43 16.78 -20.70
C THR A 128 -28.06 16.69 -22.09
N ASP A 129 -27.25 16.58 -23.16
CA ASP A 129 -27.72 16.49 -24.55
C ASP A 129 -26.78 15.53 -25.31
N LEU A 130 -27.18 14.26 -25.40
CA LEU A 130 -26.45 13.21 -26.09
C LEU A 130 -27.15 12.80 -27.40
N LYS A 131 -27.83 13.73 -28.08
CA LYS A 131 -28.60 13.43 -29.30
C LYS A 131 -27.80 12.80 -30.44
N GLU A 132 -26.48 12.99 -30.45
CA GLU A 132 -25.57 12.35 -31.40
C GLU A 132 -25.47 10.83 -31.19
N ILE A 133 -25.89 10.34 -30.01
CA ILE A 133 -25.94 8.93 -29.66
C ILE A 133 -27.41 8.44 -29.72
N PRO A 134 -27.71 7.42 -30.54
CA PRO A 134 -29.05 6.84 -30.63
C PRO A 134 -29.51 6.19 -29.32
N ASP A 135 -30.83 6.06 -29.18
CA ASP A 135 -31.45 5.32 -28.10
C ASP A 135 -30.95 3.87 -28.08
N GLU A 136 -30.77 3.32 -26.88
CA GLU A 136 -30.45 1.91 -26.65
C GLU A 136 -29.30 1.36 -27.51
N SER A 137 -28.27 2.18 -27.70
CA SER A 137 -27.11 1.88 -28.56
C SER A 137 -25.84 1.56 -27.76
N VAL A 138 -25.77 1.97 -26.49
CA VAL A 138 -24.60 1.82 -25.62
C VAL A 138 -24.73 0.57 -24.74
N ASP A 139 -23.65 -0.21 -24.60
CA ASP A 139 -23.63 -1.42 -23.77
C ASP A 139 -23.24 -1.18 -22.31
N VAL A 140 -22.39 -0.19 -22.03
CA VAL A 140 -21.96 0.19 -20.68
C VAL A 140 -21.66 1.68 -20.65
N ILE A 141 -22.05 2.36 -19.59
CA ILE A 141 -21.64 3.75 -19.31
C ILE A 141 -20.69 3.72 -18.12
N ILE A 142 -19.52 4.33 -18.26
CA ILE A 142 -18.53 4.53 -17.19
C ILE A 142 -18.29 6.03 -17.05
N THR A 143 -18.50 6.59 -15.86
CA THR A 143 -18.45 8.05 -15.66
C THR A 143 -17.89 8.47 -14.30
N ASP A 144 -17.42 9.71 -14.21
CA ASP A 144 -16.92 10.36 -12.99
C ASP A 144 -17.59 11.75 -12.89
N PRO A 145 -18.81 11.83 -12.31
CA PRO A 145 -19.55 13.07 -12.24
C PRO A 145 -18.95 14.03 -11.21
N PRO A 146 -19.16 15.36 -11.35
CA PRO A 146 -18.72 16.32 -10.33
C PRO A 146 -19.34 16.06 -8.95
N TYR A 147 -18.63 16.43 -7.87
CA TYR A 147 -19.05 16.14 -6.49
C TYR A 147 -19.61 17.38 -5.77
N GLY A 148 -20.70 17.96 -6.28
CA GLY A 148 -21.32 19.14 -5.67
C GLY A 148 -20.38 20.36 -5.66
N ALA A 149 -20.11 20.94 -4.49
CA ALA A 149 -19.30 22.16 -4.32
C ALA A 149 -17.78 21.94 -4.27
N ASN A 150 -17.27 20.77 -4.68
CA ASN A 150 -15.87 20.40 -4.47
C ASN A 150 -14.89 21.16 -5.40
N VAL A 151 -15.24 21.29 -6.69
CA VAL A 151 -14.38 21.91 -7.70
C VAL A 151 -15.24 22.69 -8.68
N ASN A 152 -14.90 23.96 -8.92
CA ASN A 152 -15.51 24.80 -9.96
C ASN A 152 -14.70 24.67 -11.26
N TYR A 153 -14.96 23.62 -12.04
CA TYR A 153 -14.13 23.26 -13.19
C TYR A 153 -14.09 24.35 -14.25
N THR A 154 -15.23 24.94 -14.59
CA THR A 154 -15.30 26.00 -15.60
C THR A 154 -14.50 27.22 -15.18
N GLU A 155 -14.76 27.74 -13.98
CA GLU A 155 -14.12 28.95 -13.47
C GLU A 155 -12.60 28.79 -13.39
N LEU A 156 -12.11 27.59 -13.02
CA LEU A 156 -10.68 27.28 -13.02
C LEU A 156 -10.13 27.16 -14.45
N SER A 157 -10.91 26.58 -15.37
CA SER A 157 -10.53 26.39 -16.77
C SER A 157 -10.39 27.72 -17.52
N ASP A 158 -11.12 28.76 -17.10
CA ASP A 158 -11.06 30.11 -17.69
C ASP A 158 -9.64 30.70 -17.73
N PHE A 159 -8.78 30.28 -16.79
CA PHE A 159 -7.35 30.63 -16.76
C PHE A 159 -6.62 30.24 -18.06
N TRP A 160 -6.95 29.09 -18.64
CA TRP A 160 -6.33 28.59 -19.88
C TRP A 160 -7.10 29.04 -21.12
N THR A 161 -8.44 28.99 -21.08
CA THR A 161 -9.26 29.28 -22.27
C THR A 161 -9.08 30.70 -22.77
N ILE A 162 -8.85 31.69 -21.90
CA ILE A 162 -8.61 33.07 -22.32
C ILE A 162 -7.41 33.22 -23.28
N TRP A 163 -6.38 32.38 -23.09
CA TRP A 163 -5.19 32.34 -23.93
C TRP A 163 -5.39 31.52 -25.21
N LEU A 164 -6.22 30.48 -25.13
CA LEU A 164 -6.43 29.52 -26.22
C LEU A 164 -7.68 29.80 -27.05
N ARG A 165 -8.43 30.85 -26.71
CA ARG A 165 -9.78 31.16 -27.21
C ARG A 165 -9.96 31.03 -28.73
N ASP A 166 -8.97 31.46 -29.52
CA ASP A 166 -9.02 31.43 -30.98
C ASP A 166 -8.88 29.98 -31.51
N ILE A 167 -8.12 29.15 -30.79
CA ILE A 167 -7.82 27.75 -31.13
C ILE A 167 -9.00 26.84 -30.76
N ILE A 168 -9.60 27.07 -29.59
CA ILE A 168 -10.72 26.25 -29.09
C ILE A 168 -12.11 26.81 -29.48
N GLY A 169 -12.16 27.92 -30.23
CA GLY A 169 -13.42 28.49 -30.74
C GLY A 169 -14.30 29.21 -29.70
N VAL A 170 -13.73 29.69 -28.60
CA VAL A 170 -14.49 30.34 -27.50
C VAL A 170 -14.38 31.87 -27.61
N ARG A 171 -15.36 32.55 -28.21
CA ARG A 171 -15.24 33.98 -28.62
C ARG A 171 -14.73 34.95 -27.54
N ASN A 172 -15.26 34.87 -26.31
CA ASN A 172 -14.88 35.76 -25.20
C ASN A 172 -13.80 35.14 -24.27
N GLY A 173 -13.33 33.94 -24.60
CA GLY A 173 -12.39 33.18 -23.78
C GLY A 173 -12.96 32.61 -22.49
N LEU A 174 -14.28 32.73 -22.24
CA LEU A 174 -14.96 32.17 -21.07
C LEU A 174 -15.86 31.01 -21.50
N ILE A 175 -15.82 29.91 -20.76
CA ILE A 175 -16.69 28.76 -21.05
C ILE A 175 -18.09 29.04 -20.50
N ASP A 176 -19.12 28.67 -21.26
CA ASP A 176 -20.50 28.67 -20.78
C ASP A 176 -20.66 27.63 -19.67
N ASN A 177 -20.81 28.11 -18.43
CA ASN A 177 -20.96 27.28 -17.25
C ASN A 177 -22.42 26.99 -16.89
N THR A 178 -23.41 27.43 -17.66
CA THR A 178 -24.84 27.31 -17.29
C THR A 178 -25.24 25.87 -16.98
N LYS A 179 -24.75 24.91 -17.78
CA LYS A 179 -25.00 23.47 -17.61
C LYS A 179 -23.94 22.71 -16.83
N GLU A 180 -23.03 23.40 -16.13
CA GLU A 180 -22.07 22.75 -15.23
C GLU A 180 -22.79 22.23 -13.99
N ALA A 181 -22.79 20.90 -13.80
CA ALA A 181 -23.45 20.20 -12.70
C ALA A 181 -22.62 20.28 -11.40
N ILE A 182 -22.53 21.47 -10.81
CA ILE A 182 -21.86 21.74 -9.53
C ILE A 182 -22.76 22.53 -8.59
N GLU A 183 -22.44 22.55 -7.30
CA GLU A 183 -23.02 23.50 -6.35
C GLU A 183 -22.12 24.74 -6.27
N ASN A 184 -22.67 25.91 -6.58
CA ASN A 184 -21.94 27.18 -6.52
C ASN A 184 -22.88 28.32 -6.16
N LYS A 185 -22.69 28.88 -4.96
CA LYS A 185 -23.51 29.97 -4.42
C LYS A 185 -23.46 31.25 -5.27
N TYR A 186 -22.34 31.54 -5.94
CA TYR A 186 -22.16 32.74 -6.76
C TYR A 186 -22.83 32.58 -8.13
N GLN A 187 -22.94 31.35 -8.63
CA GLN A 187 -23.72 31.02 -9.83
C GLN A 187 -25.22 30.82 -9.52
N GLY A 188 -25.65 30.93 -8.26
CA GLY A 188 -27.03 30.64 -7.85
C GLY A 188 -27.40 29.16 -7.95
N LYS A 189 -26.42 28.25 -7.98
CA LYS A 189 -26.63 26.80 -8.07
C LYS A 189 -26.55 26.16 -6.69
N GLY A 190 -27.70 25.86 -6.12
CA GLY A 190 -27.81 25.09 -4.88
C GLY A 190 -27.97 23.59 -5.15
N SER A 191 -28.29 22.87 -4.07
CA SER A 191 -28.48 21.41 -4.12
C SER A 191 -29.62 20.98 -5.05
N LYS A 192 -30.65 21.81 -5.20
CA LYS A 192 -31.79 21.56 -6.09
C LYS A 192 -31.38 21.63 -7.56
N GLU A 193 -30.67 22.70 -7.94
CA GLU A 193 -30.18 22.91 -9.31
C GLU A 193 -29.17 21.82 -9.69
N TYR A 194 -28.29 21.46 -8.75
CA TYR A 194 -27.35 20.35 -8.92
C TYR A 194 -28.07 19.02 -9.17
N ARG A 195 -29.05 18.63 -8.32
CA ARG A 195 -29.86 17.40 -8.51
C ARG A 195 -30.56 17.41 -9.87
N GLN A 196 -31.13 18.54 -10.27
CA GLN A 196 -31.84 18.67 -11.54
C GLN A 196 -30.91 18.45 -12.74
N LEU A 197 -29.73 19.07 -12.75
CA LEU A 197 -28.74 18.86 -13.81
C LEU A 197 -28.24 17.41 -13.85
N MET A 198 -27.97 16.81 -12.69
CA MET A 198 -27.60 15.40 -12.60
C MET A 198 -28.70 14.48 -13.14
N TYR A 199 -29.98 14.77 -12.83
CA TYR A 199 -31.12 14.03 -13.34
C TYR A 199 -31.20 14.12 -14.87
N GLU A 200 -31.04 15.31 -15.45
CA GLU A 200 -31.03 15.49 -16.91
C GLU A 200 -29.91 14.70 -17.59
N ILE A 201 -28.71 14.68 -17.00
CA ILE A 201 -27.59 13.87 -17.47
C ILE A 201 -27.95 12.38 -17.42
N PHE A 202 -28.43 11.88 -16.28
CA PHE A 202 -28.76 10.47 -16.13
C PHE A 202 -29.94 10.05 -16.99
N LYS A 203 -30.88 10.95 -17.28
CA LYS A 203 -31.97 10.68 -18.21
C LYS A 203 -31.46 10.43 -19.64
N GLU A 204 -30.49 11.23 -20.09
CA GLU A 204 -29.82 10.97 -21.38
C GLU A 204 -29.01 9.68 -21.34
N CYS A 205 -28.31 9.39 -20.24
CA CYS A 205 -27.65 8.10 -20.04
C CYS A 205 -28.63 6.92 -20.12
N TYR A 206 -29.81 7.03 -19.51
CA TYR A 206 -30.84 6.00 -19.56
C TYR A 206 -31.36 5.77 -20.98
N ARG A 207 -31.58 6.86 -21.73
CA ARG A 207 -32.04 6.81 -23.13
C ARG A 207 -31.06 6.03 -24.00
N VAL A 208 -29.77 6.37 -23.95
CA VAL A 208 -28.74 5.78 -24.83
C VAL A 208 -28.32 4.36 -24.42
N LEU A 209 -28.49 3.98 -23.16
CA LEU A 209 -28.07 2.68 -22.65
C LEU A 209 -29.06 1.57 -23.05
N LYS A 210 -28.57 0.41 -23.49
CA LYS A 210 -29.42 -0.76 -23.78
C LYS A 210 -30.13 -1.29 -22.52
N PRO A 211 -31.32 -1.92 -22.65
CA PRO A 211 -32.01 -2.55 -21.53
C PRO A 211 -31.11 -3.53 -20.78
N ASN A 212 -31.28 -3.62 -19.47
CA ASN A 212 -30.53 -4.53 -18.58
C ASN A 212 -29.00 -4.33 -18.57
N ARG A 213 -28.50 -3.18 -19.02
CA ARG A 213 -27.08 -2.82 -18.98
C ARG A 213 -26.71 -1.90 -17.81
N TRP A 214 -25.42 -1.66 -17.66
CA TRP A 214 -24.83 -1.04 -16.48
C TRP A 214 -24.41 0.41 -16.74
N LEU A 215 -24.77 1.27 -15.78
CA LEU A 215 -24.13 2.56 -15.54
C LEU A 215 -23.26 2.42 -14.30
N VAL A 216 -21.97 2.66 -14.48
CA VAL A 216 -20.96 2.58 -13.43
C VAL A 216 -20.39 3.98 -13.23
N MET A 217 -20.40 4.47 -12.00
CA MET A 217 -19.81 5.78 -11.68
C MET A 217 -18.85 5.69 -10.51
N THR A 218 -17.76 6.45 -10.56
CA THR A 218 -16.94 6.70 -9.37
C THR A 218 -17.53 7.87 -8.59
N PHE A 219 -17.58 7.77 -7.26
CA PHE A 219 -18.14 8.82 -6.42
C PHE A 219 -17.54 8.81 -5.01
N HIS A 220 -17.19 10.00 -4.52
CA HIS A 220 -16.85 10.22 -3.13
C HIS A 220 -17.23 11.64 -2.69
N ASN A 221 -17.97 11.75 -1.60
CA ASN A 221 -18.23 13.04 -0.96
C ASN A 221 -18.37 12.88 0.56
N ARG A 222 -17.97 13.91 1.32
CA ARG A 222 -18.21 13.97 2.77
C ARG A 222 -19.62 14.46 3.10
N ASN A 223 -20.23 15.23 2.21
CA ASN A 223 -21.56 15.78 2.39
C ASN A 223 -22.61 14.79 1.91
N PHE A 224 -23.33 14.25 2.88
CA PHE A 224 -24.47 13.37 2.70
C PHE A 224 -25.54 13.90 1.73
N LYS A 225 -25.82 15.20 1.74
CA LYS A 225 -26.84 15.78 0.85
C LYS A 225 -26.48 15.60 -0.62
N VAL A 226 -25.19 15.57 -0.94
CA VAL A 226 -24.68 15.35 -2.31
C VAL A 226 -24.85 13.89 -2.71
N TRP A 227 -24.66 12.94 -1.78
CA TRP A 227 -25.00 11.52 -1.99
C TRP A 227 -26.49 11.39 -2.36
N ASN A 228 -27.39 11.94 -1.54
CA ASN A 228 -28.82 11.84 -1.78
C ASN A 228 -29.23 12.43 -3.13
N ALA A 229 -28.70 13.61 -3.46
CA ALA A 229 -28.98 14.27 -4.74
C ALA A 229 -28.61 13.38 -5.93
N ILE A 230 -27.43 12.74 -5.92
CA ILE A 230 -27.01 11.84 -7.00
C ILE A 230 -27.87 10.59 -7.05
N HIS A 231 -28.03 9.90 -5.93
CA HIS A 231 -28.77 8.64 -5.92
C HIS A 231 -30.23 8.83 -6.34
N LEU A 232 -30.88 9.91 -5.89
CA LEU A 232 -32.22 10.28 -6.34
C LEU A 232 -32.24 10.62 -7.83
N ALA A 233 -31.28 11.42 -8.31
CA ALA A 233 -31.21 11.78 -9.73
C ALA A 233 -31.05 10.55 -10.64
N VAL A 234 -30.23 9.58 -10.23
CA VAL A 234 -30.02 8.31 -10.95
C VAL A 234 -31.28 7.45 -10.90
N HIS A 235 -31.87 7.32 -9.72
CA HIS A 235 -33.09 6.55 -9.51
C HIS A 235 -34.27 7.10 -10.34
N ASP A 236 -34.53 8.41 -10.26
CA ASP A 236 -35.59 9.10 -10.99
C ASP A 236 -35.42 8.99 -12.51
N ALA A 237 -34.17 8.85 -12.98
CA ALA A 237 -33.88 8.62 -14.39
C ALA A 237 -34.24 7.20 -14.86
N GLY A 238 -34.58 6.28 -13.95
CA GLY A 238 -35.02 4.90 -14.25
C GLY A 238 -33.99 3.83 -13.91
N PHE A 239 -32.92 4.17 -13.21
CA PHE A 239 -31.89 3.20 -12.82
C PHE A 239 -32.17 2.58 -11.45
N VAL A 240 -31.82 1.30 -11.31
CA VAL A 240 -31.93 0.56 -10.04
C VAL A 240 -30.54 0.25 -9.52
N TRP A 241 -30.32 0.47 -8.22
CA TRP A 241 -29.05 0.17 -7.58
C TRP A 241 -28.90 -1.34 -7.34
N SER A 242 -27.77 -1.92 -7.74
CA SER A 242 -27.47 -3.33 -7.49
C SER A 242 -27.30 -3.65 -6.00
N GLU A 243 -28.11 -4.56 -5.48
CA GLU A 243 -28.02 -4.99 -4.07
C GLU A 243 -26.79 -5.87 -3.78
N LYS A 244 -26.20 -6.50 -4.80
CA LYS A 244 -25.07 -7.43 -4.65
C LYS A 244 -23.71 -6.79 -4.89
N ASP A 245 -23.60 -5.94 -5.92
CA ASP A 245 -22.33 -5.34 -6.38
C ASP A 245 -22.47 -3.83 -6.60
N GLY A 246 -23.45 -3.22 -5.94
CA GLY A 246 -23.80 -1.82 -6.16
C GLY A 246 -22.75 -0.84 -5.71
N MET A 247 -21.85 -1.24 -4.82
CA MET A 247 -20.84 -0.34 -4.27
C MET A 247 -19.55 -1.09 -3.96
N ILE A 248 -18.50 -0.72 -4.67
CA ILE A 248 -17.16 -1.28 -4.50
C ILE A 248 -16.24 -0.15 -4.06
N TYR A 249 -15.50 -0.35 -2.98
CA TYR A 249 -14.49 0.62 -2.56
C TYR A 249 -13.21 0.47 -3.39
N GLN A 250 -12.81 1.55 -4.05
CA GLN A 250 -11.54 1.69 -4.75
C GLN A 250 -10.56 2.44 -3.84
N GLY A 251 -9.54 1.74 -3.35
CA GLY A 251 -8.48 2.38 -2.56
C GLY A 251 -7.70 3.44 -3.37
N PRO A 252 -7.06 4.42 -2.69
CA PRO A 252 -6.30 5.48 -3.33
C PRO A 252 -5.19 4.94 -4.23
N ILE A 253 -4.94 5.61 -5.35
CA ILE A 253 -3.74 5.40 -6.15
C ILE A 253 -2.54 6.12 -5.51
N SER A 254 -1.40 5.42 -5.46
CA SER A 254 -0.15 5.88 -4.83
C SER A 254 0.15 7.37 -5.08
N PRO A 255 0.17 7.92 -6.30
CA PRO A 255 0.52 9.33 -6.53
C PRO A 255 -0.36 10.36 -5.81
N TYR A 256 -1.59 10.01 -5.46
CA TYR A 256 -2.58 10.92 -4.88
C TYR A 256 -2.60 10.92 -3.36
N THR A 257 -1.91 10.00 -2.68
CA THR A 257 -1.93 9.87 -1.20
C THR A 257 -1.28 11.04 -0.44
N ASN A 258 -0.71 12.03 -1.13
CA ASN A 258 0.08 13.12 -0.55
C ASN A 258 -0.45 14.54 -0.85
N THR A 259 -1.62 14.68 -1.46
CA THR A 259 -2.21 16.00 -1.77
C THR A 259 -2.78 16.66 -0.52
N TYR A 260 -2.80 18.00 -0.51
CA TYR A 260 -3.19 18.84 0.63
C TYR A 260 -4.62 18.54 1.12
N ASN A 261 -5.56 18.34 0.19
CA ASN A 261 -6.99 18.11 0.48
C ASN A 261 -7.28 16.77 1.19
N LEU A 262 -6.41 15.77 1.02
CA LEU A 262 -6.57 14.42 1.59
C LEU A 262 -5.97 14.25 2.99
N ARG A 263 -5.35 15.31 3.55
CA ARG A 263 -4.74 15.29 4.91
C ARG A 263 -5.70 15.69 6.03
N ALA A 264 -6.93 16.07 5.73
CA ALA A 264 -7.91 16.37 6.75
C ALA A 264 -8.35 15.08 7.48
N ALA A 265 -8.33 15.11 8.82
CA ALA A 265 -8.73 13.97 9.64
C ALA A 265 -10.17 13.54 9.31
N GLY A 266 -10.37 12.24 9.10
CA GLY A 266 -11.70 11.65 8.83
C GLY A 266 -12.11 11.50 7.35
N SER A 267 -11.29 11.87 6.35
CA SER A 267 -11.59 11.46 4.96
C SER A 267 -11.27 10.00 4.72
N MET A 268 -12.21 9.25 4.13
CA MET A 268 -11.83 8.04 3.40
C MET A 268 -10.93 8.46 2.23
N LEU A 269 -9.82 7.76 2.05
CA LEU A 269 -8.80 8.14 1.06
C LEU A 269 -9.12 7.64 -0.36
N GLY A 270 -10.18 6.84 -0.54
CA GLY A 270 -10.50 6.18 -1.80
C GLY A 270 -11.93 6.45 -2.22
N ASP A 271 -12.24 6.12 -3.47
CA ASP A 271 -13.53 6.39 -4.10
C ASP A 271 -14.44 5.16 -4.05
N PHE A 272 -15.74 5.38 -4.20
CA PHE A 272 -16.70 4.30 -4.38
C PHE A 272 -17.07 4.15 -5.84
N ILE A 273 -17.01 2.94 -6.36
CA ILE A 273 -17.56 2.57 -7.65
C ILE A 273 -18.99 2.13 -7.42
N LEU A 274 -19.94 2.94 -7.89
CA LEU A 274 -21.37 2.68 -7.80
C LEU A 274 -21.89 2.06 -9.09
N SER A 275 -22.60 0.94 -8.97
CA SER A 275 -23.12 0.18 -10.12
C SER A 275 -24.64 0.20 -10.13
N TYR A 276 -25.20 0.79 -11.18
CA TYR A 276 -26.63 0.87 -11.43
C TYR A 276 -27.00 0.13 -12.70
N LYS A 277 -28.19 -0.47 -12.70
CA LYS A 277 -28.71 -1.19 -13.86
C LYS A 277 -29.90 -0.43 -14.44
N LYS A 278 -29.97 -0.32 -15.76
CA LYS A 278 -31.16 0.20 -16.46
C LYS A 278 -32.31 -0.77 -16.24
N ALA A 279 -33.36 -0.31 -15.56
CA ALA A 279 -34.58 -1.07 -15.40
C ALA A 279 -35.45 -0.99 -16.66
N GLU A 280 -36.29 -1.99 -16.92
CA GLU A 280 -37.23 -1.97 -18.06
C GLU A 280 -38.41 -1.01 -17.82
N LYS A 281 -38.72 -0.76 -16.56
CA LYS A 281 -39.65 0.26 -16.07
C LYS A 281 -39.03 0.88 -14.82
N PRO A 282 -39.28 2.18 -14.54
CA PRO A 282 -39.01 2.71 -13.22
C PRO A 282 -39.64 1.78 -12.17
N PRO A 283 -39.00 1.56 -11.01
CA PRO A 283 -39.70 0.99 -9.88
C PRO A 283 -41.06 1.69 -9.72
N GLY A 284 -42.11 0.92 -9.47
CA GLY A 284 -43.41 1.49 -9.15
C GLY A 284 -43.58 1.54 -7.64
N GLU A 285 -44.34 2.52 -7.15
CA GLU A 285 -44.62 2.73 -5.74
C GLU A 285 -44.92 1.41 -5.03
N LYS A 286 -43.99 0.98 -4.19
CA LYS A 286 -44.23 -0.09 -3.24
C LYS A 286 -44.81 0.52 -1.98
N TRP A 287 -46.10 0.32 -1.78
CA TRP A 287 -46.75 0.62 -0.50
C TRP A 287 -46.19 -0.34 0.55
N VAL A 288 -45.24 0.17 1.35
CA VAL A 288 -44.73 -0.50 2.53
C VAL A 288 -45.34 0.22 3.73
N GLU A 289 -46.00 -0.51 4.63
CA GLU A 289 -46.55 0.10 5.84
C GLU A 289 -45.43 0.73 6.67
N GLU A 290 -45.68 1.90 7.28
CA GLU A 290 -44.68 2.65 8.07
C GLU A 290 -44.04 1.79 9.17
N VAL A 291 -44.81 0.86 9.76
CA VAL A 291 -44.34 -0.11 10.76
C VAL A 291 -43.31 -1.07 10.16
N GLU A 292 -43.53 -1.55 8.93
CA GLU A 292 -42.62 -2.45 8.23
C GLU A 292 -41.36 -1.72 7.76
N VAL A 293 -41.49 -0.45 7.33
CA VAL A 293 -40.35 0.42 7.02
C VAL A 293 -39.47 0.62 8.24
N GLY A 294 -40.06 1.02 9.37
CA GLY A 294 -39.33 1.21 10.63
C GLY A 294 -38.62 -0.07 11.08
N LYS A 295 -39.27 -1.24 10.92
CA LYS A 295 -38.68 -2.53 11.23
C LYS A 295 -37.49 -2.87 10.32
N LYS A 296 -37.59 -2.68 9.01
CA LYS A 296 -36.47 -2.92 8.08
C LYS A 296 -35.30 -1.97 8.32
N ILE A 297 -35.56 -0.68 8.53
CA ILE A 297 -34.53 0.30 8.90
C ILE A 297 -33.84 -0.14 10.19
N LYS A 298 -34.62 -0.52 11.22
CA LYS A 298 -34.09 -1.05 12.48
C LYS A 298 -33.22 -2.28 12.25
N ASP A 299 -33.66 -3.27 11.49
CA ASP A 299 -32.93 -4.51 11.27
C ASP A 299 -31.61 -4.25 10.51
N MET A 300 -31.63 -3.41 9.48
CA MET A 300 -30.43 -3.02 8.72
C MET A 300 -29.46 -2.18 9.55
N ALA A 301 -29.98 -1.23 10.34
CA ALA A 301 -29.18 -0.43 11.26
C ALA A 301 -28.57 -1.29 12.36
N ARG A 302 -29.34 -2.23 12.93
CA ARG A 302 -28.87 -3.21 13.91
C ARG A 302 -27.73 -4.03 13.34
N GLN A 303 -27.87 -4.58 12.14
CA GLN A 303 -26.79 -5.31 11.47
C GLN A 303 -25.53 -4.46 11.31
N ALA A 304 -25.65 -3.20 10.87
CA ALA A 304 -24.50 -2.30 10.74
C ALA A 304 -23.85 -2.01 12.11
N ILE A 305 -24.66 -1.71 13.12
CA ILE A 305 -24.19 -1.39 14.48
C ILE A 305 -23.50 -2.60 15.12
N GLU A 306 -24.11 -3.78 15.05
CA GLU A 306 -23.53 -5.04 15.55
C GLU A 306 -22.24 -5.37 14.81
N TYR A 307 -22.22 -5.18 13.50
CA TYR A 307 -21.06 -5.46 12.68
C TYR A 307 -19.88 -4.52 12.97
N HIS A 308 -20.10 -3.22 13.17
CA HIS A 308 -19.02 -2.25 13.43
C HIS A 308 -18.67 -2.09 14.90
N GLY A 309 -19.58 -2.55 15.74
CA GLY A 309 -19.52 -2.34 17.16
C GLY A 309 -19.77 -0.92 17.62
N GLY A 310 -20.72 -0.28 16.96
CA GLY A 310 -20.92 1.15 17.00
C GLY A 310 -20.67 1.76 15.63
N ALA A 311 -21.72 2.19 14.95
CA ALA A 311 -21.63 2.69 13.58
C ALA A 311 -21.95 4.18 13.49
N LYS A 312 -21.18 4.93 12.69
CA LYS A 312 -21.57 6.32 12.35
C LYS A 312 -22.88 6.33 11.56
N LEU A 313 -23.58 7.46 11.59
CA LEU A 313 -24.83 7.63 10.82
C LEU A 313 -24.62 7.38 9.32
N THR A 314 -23.47 7.79 8.77
CA THR A 314 -23.09 7.54 7.37
C THR A 314 -23.02 6.05 7.04
N THR A 315 -22.43 5.25 7.92
CA THR A 315 -22.27 3.80 7.75
C THR A 315 -23.62 3.08 7.78
N ILE A 316 -24.47 3.45 8.74
CA ILE A 316 -25.86 2.95 8.81
C ILE A 316 -26.64 3.35 7.57
N TYR A 317 -26.49 4.59 7.13
CA TYR A 317 -27.19 5.06 5.95
C TYR A 317 -26.78 4.29 4.70
N MET A 318 -25.48 4.09 4.45
CA MET A 318 -25.02 3.32 3.30
C MET A 318 -25.60 1.90 3.28
N ARG A 319 -25.92 1.32 4.45
CA ARG A 319 -26.62 0.03 4.56
C ARG A 319 -28.09 0.15 4.20
N VAL A 320 -28.76 1.19 4.71
CA VAL A 320 -30.21 1.41 4.57
C VAL A 320 -30.59 2.00 3.20
N MET A 321 -29.67 2.71 2.55
CA MET A 321 -29.92 3.50 1.33
C MET A 321 -30.43 2.66 0.14
N PRO A 322 -29.88 1.47 -0.19
CA PRO A 322 -30.43 0.63 -1.25
C PRO A 322 -31.88 0.25 -1.00
N PHE A 323 -32.25 -0.04 0.25
CA PHE A 323 -33.63 -0.35 0.63
C PHE A 323 -34.55 0.88 0.45
N LEU A 324 -34.11 2.05 0.92
CA LEU A 324 -34.90 3.29 0.78
C LEU A 324 -35.10 3.70 -0.68
N LEU A 325 -34.06 3.58 -1.51
CA LEU A 325 -34.11 3.87 -2.93
C LEU A 325 -35.03 2.89 -3.67
N ASN A 326 -34.75 1.59 -3.56
CA ASN A 326 -35.50 0.56 -4.29
C ASN A 326 -36.96 0.41 -3.81
N SER A 327 -37.33 1.06 -2.70
CA SER A 327 -38.69 1.11 -2.18
C SER A 327 -39.35 2.49 -2.32
N GLU A 328 -38.70 3.46 -2.99
CA GLU A 328 -39.21 4.84 -3.17
C GLU A 328 -39.49 5.61 -1.87
N LEU A 329 -38.82 5.22 -0.78
CA LEU A 329 -38.98 5.83 0.54
C LEU A 329 -37.96 6.93 0.80
N LEU A 330 -36.97 7.10 -0.08
CA LEU A 330 -35.86 8.02 0.18
C LEU A 330 -36.30 9.50 0.25
N ASP A 331 -37.27 9.91 -0.58
CA ASP A 331 -37.83 11.27 -0.51
C ASP A 331 -38.76 11.48 0.69
N GLN A 332 -39.26 10.39 1.27
CA GLN A 332 -40.18 10.42 2.41
C GLN A 332 -39.43 10.42 3.76
N ILE A 333 -38.19 9.92 3.79
CA ILE A 333 -37.39 9.79 5.01
C ILE A 333 -36.20 10.74 4.95
N LYS A 334 -36.33 11.88 5.64
CA LYS A 334 -35.22 12.81 5.83
C LYS A 334 -34.22 12.24 6.82
N GLU A 335 -33.03 12.83 6.85
CA GLU A 335 -31.98 12.48 7.84
C GLU A 335 -32.48 12.59 9.28
N SER A 336 -33.29 13.62 9.59
CA SER A 336 -33.96 13.78 10.89
C SER A 336 -34.90 12.62 11.23
N ASP A 337 -35.56 12.07 10.21
CA ASP A 337 -36.52 10.98 10.38
C ASP A 337 -35.77 9.67 10.60
N LEU A 338 -34.66 9.45 9.88
CA LEU A 338 -33.77 8.32 10.11
C LEU A 338 -33.19 8.36 11.54
N GLU A 339 -32.69 9.51 12.01
CA GLU A 339 -32.26 9.64 13.40
C GLU A 339 -33.41 9.34 14.38
N SER A 340 -34.65 9.74 14.07
CA SER A 340 -35.83 9.43 14.89
C SER A 340 -36.11 7.92 14.94
N TYR A 341 -36.06 7.22 13.80
CA TYR A 341 -36.15 5.76 13.75
C TYR A 341 -35.02 5.12 14.57
N LEU A 342 -33.81 5.65 14.50
CA LEU A 342 -32.69 5.12 15.26
C LEU A 342 -32.84 5.35 16.76
N ARG A 343 -33.30 6.51 17.23
CA ARG A 343 -33.49 6.82 18.66
C ARG A 343 -34.51 5.91 19.36
N LYS A 344 -35.45 5.33 18.61
CA LYS A 344 -36.42 4.36 19.15
C LYS A 344 -35.73 3.11 19.71
N ASP A 345 -34.64 2.65 19.09
CA ASP A 345 -34.02 1.35 19.39
C ASP A 345 -32.51 1.41 19.70
N PHE A 346 -31.84 2.52 19.39
CA PHE A 346 -30.39 2.70 19.52
C PHE A 346 -30.04 4.00 20.28
N VAL A 347 -28.80 4.08 20.76
CA VAL A 347 -28.28 5.23 21.53
C VAL A 347 -27.09 5.85 20.79
N LYS A 348 -27.06 7.18 20.65
CA LYS A 348 -25.93 7.91 20.04
C LYS A 348 -24.92 8.34 21.12
N ARG A 349 -23.63 8.01 20.93
CA ARG A 349 -22.47 8.41 21.78
C ARG A 349 -21.25 8.65 20.88
N ASP A 350 -20.50 9.73 21.10
CA ASP A 350 -19.27 10.06 20.35
C ASP A 350 -19.41 9.90 18.82
N ASP A 351 -20.51 10.42 18.27
CA ASP A 351 -20.87 10.37 16.84
C ASP A 351 -21.18 8.96 16.26
N LYS A 352 -21.29 7.94 17.12
CA LYS A 352 -21.68 6.57 16.75
C LYS A 352 -22.98 6.13 17.42
N TRP A 353 -23.68 5.21 16.79
CA TRP A 353 -24.90 4.58 17.30
C TRP A 353 -24.60 3.19 17.84
N TYR A 354 -25.17 2.87 19.00
CA TYR A 354 -24.98 1.62 19.72
C TYR A 354 -26.33 0.99 20.08
N LEU A 355 -26.35 -0.34 20.31
CA LEU A 355 -27.53 -0.99 20.88
C LEU A 355 -27.76 -0.50 22.31
N LYS A 356 -29.01 -0.31 22.71
CA LYS A 356 -29.36 0.11 24.08
C LYS A 356 -28.80 -0.85 25.13
N GLU A 357 -28.85 -2.15 24.84
CA GLU A 357 -28.31 -3.21 25.69
C GLU A 357 -26.78 -3.24 25.77
N HIS A 358 -26.08 -2.38 25.02
CA HIS A 358 -24.63 -2.21 25.08
C HIS A 358 -24.20 -1.04 25.97
N ILE A 359 -25.15 -0.31 26.56
CA ILE A 359 -24.89 0.82 27.45
C ILE A 359 -25.26 0.43 28.88
N ASP A 360 -24.36 0.68 29.81
CA ASP A 360 -24.62 0.59 31.24
C ASP A 360 -25.46 1.79 31.67
N GLU A 361 -26.72 1.54 32.07
CA GLU A 361 -27.67 2.55 32.50
C GLU A 361 -27.21 3.35 33.74
N LYS A 362 -26.27 2.83 34.54
CA LYS A 362 -25.78 3.49 35.76
C LYS A 362 -24.56 4.36 35.52
N THR A 363 -23.66 3.93 34.65
CA THR A 363 -22.38 4.61 34.39
C THR A 363 -22.38 5.40 33.08
N ASP A 364 -23.43 5.26 32.28
CA ASP A 364 -23.56 5.80 30.92
C ASP A 364 -22.38 5.42 30.01
N SER A 365 -21.80 4.23 30.24
CA SER A 365 -20.61 3.72 29.55
C SER A 365 -20.91 2.42 28.79
N LEU A 366 -20.05 2.02 27.84
CA LEU A 366 -20.23 0.78 27.07
C LEU A 366 -20.01 -0.45 27.98
N LEU A 367 -20.95 -1.40 27.94
CA LEU A 367 -20.86 -2.66 28.67
C LEU A 367 -19.71 -3.53 28.16
N ASP A 368 -18.99 -4.19 29.07
CA ASP A 368 -17.86 -5.09 28.75
C ASP A 368 -18.26 -6.20 27.77
N LYS A 369 -19.49 -6.73 27.88
CA LYS A 369 -20.02 -7.74 26.96
C LYS A 369 -20.16 -7.23 25.52
N ALA A 370 -20.51 -5.96 25.33
CA ALA A 370 -20.55 -5.34 24.01
C ALA A 370 -19.14 -5.18 23.44
N ILE A 371 -18.18 -4.80 24.29
CA ILE A 371 -16.75 -4.74 23.93
C ILE A 371 -16.27 -6.14 23.49
N GLU A 372 -16.69 -7.19 24.17
CA GLU A 372 -16.41 -8.59 23.81
C GLU A 372 -17.07 -9.04 22.51
N GLU A 373 -18.26 -8.57 22.13
CA GLU A 373 -18.88 -8.87 20.83
C GLU A 373 -18.24 -8.08 19.67
N TYR A 374 -17.73 -6.88 19.95
CA TYR A 374 -16.96 -6.08 18.99
C TYR A 374 -15.54 -6.63 18.78
N ALA A 375 -15.00 -7.33 19.76
CA ALA A 375 -13.72 -8.02 19.65
C ALA A 375 -13.68 -9.05 18.49
N PRO A 376 -14.66 -9.93 18.26
CA PRO A 376 -14.77 -10.84 17.11
C PRO A 376 -14.61 -10.18 15.74
N VAL A 377 -15.18 -8.99 15.51
CA VAL A 377 -15.01 -8.27 14.24
C VAL A 377 -13.60 -7.71 14.13
N LYS A 378 -13.09 -7.10 15.21
CA LYS A 378 -11.67 -6.70 15.29
C LYS A 378 -10.74 -7.89 15.09
N THR A 379 -11.11 -9.09 15.55
CA THR A 379 -10.40 -10.35 15.36
C THR A 379 -10.46 -10.81 13.90
N ARG A 380 -11.58 -10.61 13.21
CA ARG A 380 -11.68 -10.86 11.77
C ARG A 380 -10.82 -9.90 10.95
N LEU A 381 -10.87 -8.59 11.25
CA LEU A 381 -9.98 -7.59 10.66
C LEU A 381 -8.52 -7.93 10.93
N GLU A 382 -8.18 -8.22 12.18
CA GLU A 382 -6.86 -8.66 12.59
C GLU A 382 -6.42 -9.91 11.82
N SER A 383 -7.29 -10.91 11.66
CA SER A 383 -7.00 -12.12 10.89
C SER A 383 -6.71 -11.83 9.42
N ILE A 384 -7.52 -10.96 8.78
CA ILE A 384 -7.30 -10.52 7.39
C ILE A 384 -5.95 -9.81 7.26
N ILE A 385 -5.68 -8.83 8.14
CA ILE A 385 -4.47 -8.01 8.12
C ILE A 385 -3.23 -8.86 8.44
N ARG A 386 -3.29 -9.73 9.46
CA ARG A 386 -2.22 -10.67 9.81
C ARG A 386 -1.92 -11.60 8.65
N ARG A 387 -2.93 -12.26 8.08
CA ARG A 387 -2.74 -13.20 6.96
C ARG A 387 -2.07 -12.52 5.77
N PHE A 388 -2.42 -11.27 5.49
CA PHE A 388 -1.77 -10.48 4.45
C PHE A 388 -0.31 -10.13 4.81
N LEU A 389 -0.07 -9.56 5.99
CA LEU A 389 1.26 -9.16 6.43
C LEU A 389 2.22 -10.34 6.65
N TYR A 390 1.71 -11.52 7.01
CA TYR A 390 2.53 -12.75 7.06
C TYR A 390 3.12 -13.11 5.70
N GLN A 391 2.39 -12.84 4.61
CA GLN A 391 2.81 -13.11 3.23
C GLN A 391 3.77 -12.04 2.70
N CYS A 392 3.46 -10.75 2.87
CA CYS A 392 4.24 -9.66 2.29
C CYS A 392 5.31 -9.07 3.23
N LYS A 393 5.32 -9.47 4.51
CA LYS A 393 6.18 -8.97 5.62
C LYS A 393 5.93 -7.52 6.02
N THR A 394 5.83 -6.63 5.05
CA THR A 394 5.54 -5.21 5.24
C THR A 394 4.57 -4.73 4.18
N ALA A 395 3.62 -3.87 4.55
CA ALA A 395 2.70 -3.25 3.59
C ALA A 395 2.40 -1.79 3.94
N THR A 396 2.06 -0.97 2.95
CA THR A 396 1.54 0.38 3.20
C THR A 396 0.11 0.34 3.75
N MET A 397 -0.37 1.45 4.32
CA MET A 397 -1.78 1.54 4.74
C MET A 397 -2.74 1.28 3.57
N ASP A 398 -2.44 1.78 2.36
CA ASP A 398 -3.30 1.59 1.19
C ASP A 398 -3.40 0.12 0.78
N GLU A 399 -2.29 -0.61 0.83
CA GLU A 399 -2.25 -2.05 0.55
C GLU A 399 -3.08 -2.84 1.57
N ILE A 400 -3.01 -2.45 2.84
CA ILE A 400 -3.82 -3.04 3.92
C ILE A 400 -5.31 -2.75 3.68
N LEU A 401 -5.68 -1.49 3.42
CA LEU A 401 -7.06 -1.09 3.14
C LEU A 401 -7.63 -1.85 1.94
N ARG A 402 -6.87 -1.96 0.83
CA ARG A 402 -7.30 -2.69 -0.36
C ARG A 402 -7.62 -4.15 -0.04
N VAL A 403 -6.79 -4.84 0.73
CA VAL A 403 -7.03 -6.25 1.09
C VAL A 403 -8.22 -6.38 2.04
N VAL A 404 -8.35 -5.48 3.01
CA VAL A 404 -9.50 -5.45 3.92
C VAL A 404 -10.78 -5.27 3.13
N TYR A 405 -10.91 -4.20 2.34
CA TYR A 405 -12.14 -3.92 1.59
C TYR A 405 -12.41 -4.93 0.46
N SER A 406 -11.40 -5.54 -0.15
CA SER A 406 -11.62 -6.62 -1.14
C SER A 406 -12.22 -7.89 -0.54
N ARG A 407 -12.02 -8.13 0.77
CA ARG A 407 -12.52 -9.32 1.49
C ARG A 407 -13.75 -9.03 2.34
N LEU A 408 -14.03 -7.74 2.57
CA LEU A 408 -15.24 -7.27 3.20
C LEU A 408 -16.22 -6.84 2.10
N ILE A 409 -17.02 -7.80 1.64
CA ILE A 409 -18.04 -7.58 0.61
C ILE A 409 -19.15 -6.66 1.19
N ASN A 410 -19.63 -5.70 0.39
CA ASN A 410 -20.79 -4.81 0.66
C ASN A 410 -20.58 -3.71 1.73
N SER A 411 -21.69 -3.12 2.19
CA SER A 411 -21.89 -2.20 3.32
C SER A 411 -21.37 -2.69 4.69
N ASN A 412 -20.59 -3.77 4.71
CA ASN A 412 -19.88 -4.31 5.87
C ASN A 412 -18.38 -3.92 5.80
N ALA A 413 -18.08 -2.87 5.04
CA ALA A 413 -16.76 -2.29 4.85
C ALA A 413 -16.35 -1.59 6.15
N ALA A 414 -15.33 -2.12 6.85
CA ALA A 414 -14.85 -1.56 8.12
C ALA A 414 -14.50 -0.06 7.99
N GLU A 415 -14.79 0.73 9.02
CA GLU A 415 -14.46 2.15 9.01
C GLU A 415 -12.92 2.32 9.00
N TYR A 416 -12.42 3.40 8.37
CA TYR A 416 -10.98 3.65 8.30
C TYR A 416 -10.36 3.69 9.70
N GLU A 417 -11.03 4.33 10.66
CA GLU A 417 -10.60 4.42 12.06
C GLU A 417 -10.53 3.05 12.74
N GLU A 418 -11.43 2.11 12.42
CA GLU A 418 -11.43 0.75 12.95
C GLU A 418 -10.22 -0.04 12.43
N ILE A 419 -9.96 0.07 11.13
CA ILE A 419 -8.79 -0.54 10.49
C ILE A 419 -7.51 0.05 11.08
N VAL A 420 -7.42 1.38 11.17
CA VAL A 420 -6.28 2.07 11.79
C VAL A 420 -6.10 1.65 13.23
N HIS A 421 -7.17 1.51 14.01
CA HIS A 421 -7.09 1.04 15.39
C HIS A 421 -6.53 -0.39 15.48
N VAL A 422 -7.02 -1.32 14.65
CA VAL A 422 -6.51 -2.69 14.60
C VAL A 422 -5.05 -2.71 14.13
N VAL A 423 -4.70 -1.96 13.10
CA VAL A 423 -3.33 -1.81 12.59
C VAL A 423 -2.41 -1.24 13.67
N ASN A 424 -2.78 -0.15 14.35
CA ASN A 424 -2.01 0.43 15.45
C ASN A 424 -1.84 -0.54 16.62
N ARG A 425 -2.83 -1.40 16.86
CA ARG A 425 -2.79 -2.42 17.92
C ARG A 425 -1.82 -3.54 17.58
N ILE A 426 -1.87 -4.09 16.36
CA ILE A 426 -1.13 -5.32 15.99
C ILE A 426 0.13 -5.08 15.17
N CYS A 427 0.30 -3.88 14.60
CA CYS A 427 1.42 -3.51 13.73
C CYS A 427 2.23 -2.34 14.32
N ALA A 428 3.48 -2.25 13.90
CA ALA A 428 4.36 -1.14 14.14
C ALA A 428 4.73 -0.47 12.81
N LYS A 429 4.92 0.84 12.85
CA LYS A 429 5.43 1.60 11.70
C LYS A 429 6.89 1.27 11.45
N VAL A 430 7.24 1.05 10.19
CA VAL A 430 8.59 0.78 9.69
C VAL A 430 8.89 1.64 8.46
N LYS A 431 10.17 1.84 8.15
CA LYS A 431 10.58 2.53 6.91
C LYS A 431 10.23 1.64 5.71
N GLY A 432 9.31 2.11 4.86
CA GLY A 432 8.97 1.43 3.61
C GLY A 432 10.00 1.66 2.51
N LYS A 433 9.75 1.09 1.31
CA LYS A 433 10.52 1.43 0.11
C LYS A 433 10.23 2.89 -0.30
N GLY A 434 11.21 3.79 -0.11
CA GLY A 434 11.10 5.21 -0.46
C GLY A 434 10.64 6.12 0.69
N ILE A 435 9.78 7.10 0.40
CA ILE A 435 9.30 8.13 1.35
C ILE A 435 8.10 7.63 2.19
N ARG A 436 7.50 6.49 1.85
CA ARG A 436 6.26 6.02 2.50
C ARG A 436 6.52 5.25 3.79
N GLU A 437 5.69 5.52 4.79
CA GLU A 437 5.56 4.68 5.97
C GLU A 437 4.97 3.32 5.56
N ALA A 438 5.56 2.24 6.06
CA ALA A 438 5.01 0.89 5.93
C ALA A 438 4.69 0.33 7.33
N TRP A 439 3.87 -0.69 7.37
CA TRP A 439 3.42 -1.37 8.58
C TRP A 439 3.91 -2.81 8.56
N GLN A 440 4.44 -3.24 9.71
CA GLN A 440 4.88 -4.62 9.98
C GLN A 440 4.18 -5.11 11.25
N LEU A 441 3.86 -6.39 11.35
CA LEU A 441 3.31 -6.95 12.60
C LEU A 441 4.27 -6.70 13.78
N LYS A 442 3.73 -6.29 14.94
CA LYS A 442 4.53 -6.02 16.16
C LYS A 442 5.30 -7.26 16.57
N GLU A 443 4.70 -8.44 16.52
CA GLU A 443 5.40 -9.70 16.87
C GLU A 443 6.58 -10.02 15.96
N ASP A 444 6.51 -9.68 14.67
CA ASP A 444 7.61 -9.84 13.72
C ASP A 444 8.69 -8.78 13.92
N ARG A 445 8.27 -7.53 14.20
CA ARG A 445 9.18 -6.44 14.56
C ARG A 445 9.87 -6.72 15.88
N ASP A 446 9.14 -7.17 16.90
CA ASP A 446 9.62 -7.40 18.26
C ASP A 446 10.48 -8.65 18.30
N ARG A 447 10.21 -9.69 17.50
CA ARG A 447 11.22 -10.72 17.20
C ARG A 447 12.49 -10.08 16.64
N GLY A 448 12.37 -9.26 15.59
CA GLY A 448 13.51 -8.55 14.98
C GLY A 448 14.22 -7.55 15.91
N LEU A 449 13.52 -6.93 16.86
CA LEU A 449 14.05 -6.01 17.85
C LEU A 449 14.65 -6.75 19.03
N LEU A 450 14.13 -7.91 19.42
CA LEU A 450 14.79 -8.81 20.37
C LEU A 450 16.13 -9.26 19.77
N PHE A 451 16.15 -9.63 18.49
CA PHE A 451 17.39 -9.92 17.77
C PHE A 451 18.32 -8.69 17.70
N ARG A 452 17.82 -7.50 17.36
CA ARG A 452 18.64 -6.27 17.33
C ARG A 452 19.08 -5.75 18.68
N THR A 453 18.31 -5.91 19.75
CA THR A 453 18.69 -5.50 21.10
C THR A 453 19.67 -6.51 21.70
N ILE A 454 19.60 -7.78 21.28
CA ILE A 454 20.67 -8.75 21.50
C ILE A 454 21.91 -8.33 20.70
N GLU A 455 21.78 -7.95 19.42
CA GLU A 455 22.89 -7.47 18.59
C GLU A 455 23.52 -6.17 19.12
N GLU A 456 22.74 -5.15 19.51
CA GLU A 456 23.20 -3.86 20.04
C GLU A 456 23.78 -3.99 21.46
N LYS A 457 23.22 -4.88 22.31
CA LYS A 457 23.89 -5.27 23.56
C LYS A 457 25.19 -6.01 23.26
N MET A 458 25.24 -6.86 22.24
CA MET A 458 26.48 -7.50 21.80
C MET A 458 27.48 -6.52 21.17
N GLU A 459 27.03 -5.43 20.56
CA GLU A 459 27.85 -4.41 19.89
C GLU A 459 28.49 -3.44 20.89
N LYS A 460 27.78 -3.11 21.98
CA LYS A 460 28.30 -2.28 23.08
C LYS A 460 29.32 -3.02 23.96
N TYR A 461 29.27 -4.36 23.97
CA TYR A 461 30.29 -5.22 24.59
C TYR A 461 31.46 -5.56 23.64
N LYS A 462 31.35 -5.26 22.34
CA LYS A 462 32.34 -5.64 21.30
C LYS A 462 33.48 -4.64 21.10
N TYR A 463 33.47 -3.50 21.78
CA TYR A 463 34.56 -2.50 21.69
C TYR A 463 35.50 -2.50 22.90
N SER A 464 35.46 -3.54 23.72
CA SER A 464 36.54 -3.82 24.68
C SER A 464 36.79 -5.32 24.75
N GLU A 465 37.96 -5.72 24.27
CA GLU A 465 38.59 -7.06 24.35
C GLU A 465 38.29 -8.03 23.18
N GLU A 466 39.33 -8.34 22.40
CA GLU A 466 39.36 -9.44 21.43
C GLU A 466 38.92 -10.76 22.08
N SER A 467 38.01 -11.51 21.45
CA SER A 467 37.49 -12.75 22.03
C SER A 467 38.57 -13.85 22.03
N GLU A 468 38.88 -14.43 23.19
CA GLU A 468 39.82 -15.57 23.36
C GLU A 468 39.57 -16.73 22.37
N HIS A 469 38.34 -16.85 21.89
CA HIS A 469 37.93 -17.81 20.87
C HIS A 469 38.59 -17.59 19.49
N ASP A 470 38.60 -16.35 19.00
CA ASP A 470 39.10 -16.05 17.65
C ASP A 470 40.64 -16.23 17.59
N VAL A 471 41.31 -15.84 18.69
CA VAL A 471 42.75 -16.10 18.91
C VAL A 471 43.06 -17.59 18.87
N MET A 472 42.18 -18.43 19.43
CA MET A 472 42.39 -19.87 19.47
C MET A 472 42.22 -20.52 18.09
N ILE A 473 41.23 -20.09 17.30
CA ILE A 473 41.07 -20.57 15.91
C ILE A 473 42.33 -20.32 15.10
N GLU A 474 42.89 -19.11 15.16
CA GLU A 474 44.14 -18.81 14.46
C GLU A 474 45.30 -19.70 14.90
N GLN A 475 45.40 -19.97 16.21
CA GLN A 475 46.48 -20.78 16.76
C GLN A 475 46.37 -22.24 16.29
N LEU A 476 45.16 -22.78 16.20
CA LEU A 476 44.91 -24.14 15.69
C LEU A 476 45.25 -24.26 14.20
N VAL A 477 44.97 -23.24 13.39
CA VAL A 477 45.37 -23.19 11.98
C VAL A 477 46.90 -23.19 11.83
N LYS A 478 47.60 -22.39 12.67
CA LYS A 478 49.07 -22.34 12.70
C LYS A 478 49.69 -23.71 13.06
N ILE A 479 49.11 -24.42 14.02
CA ILE A 479 49.55 -25.77 14.43
C ILE A 479 49.29 -26.82 13.34
N GLY A 480 48.13 -26.77 12.67
CA GLY A 480 47.84 -27.66 11.55
C GLY A 480 48.88 -27.52 10.44
N LYS A 481 49.22 -26.28 10.10
CA LYS A 481 50.23 -25.96 9.08
C LYS A 481 51.63 -26.47 9.44
N SER A 482 52.07 -26.40 10.70
CA SER A 482 53.38 -26.92 11.11
C SER A 482 53.48 -28.45 11.00
N LYS A 483 52.34 -29.15 11.09
CA LYS A 483 52.22 -30.60 10.86
C LYS A 483 52.03 -30.99 9.39
N GLY A 484 52.02 -30.02 8.47
CA GLY A 484 51.82 -30.25 7.04
C GLY A 484 50.37 -30.50 6.64
N TYR A 485 49.41 -29.99 7.41
CA TYR A 485 47.98 -30.02 7.08
C TYR A 485 47.50 -28.64 6.61
N ASP A 486 46.57 -28.63 5.66
CA ASP A 486 45.76 -27.47 5.34
C ASP A 486 44.59 -27.36 6.32
N SER A 487 43.95 -26.19 6.39
CA SER A 487 42.83 -25.96 7.33
C SER A 487 41.61 -25.36 6.63
N HIS A 488 40.43 -25.89 6.95
CA HIS A 488 39.15 -25.24 6.67
C HIS A 488 38.60 -24.64 7.96
N ILE A 489 38.32 -23.34 7.95
CA ILE A 489 37.66 -22.64 9.06
C ILE A 489 36.16 -22.61 8.80
N GLY A 490 35.32 -22.80 9.81
CA GLY A 490 33.86 -22.87 9.64
C GLY A 490 33.26 -21.66 8.91
N LEU A 491 32.26 -21.89 8.04
CA LEU A 491 31.62 -20.84 7.24
C LEU A 491 31.02 -19.72 8.08
N THR A 492 30.49 -20.06 9.25
CA THR A 492 30.00 -19.07 10.22
C THR A 492 31.09 -18.09 10.65
N GLU A 493 32.32 -18.54 10.88
CA GLU A 493 33.44 -17.70 11.28
C GLU A 493 34.04 -16.92 10.09
N GLN A 494 34.09 -17.54 8.90
CA GLN A 494 34.49 -16.83 7.66
C GLN A 494 33.55 -15.68 7.27
N LYS A 495 32.26 -15.74 7.67
CA LYS A 495 31.32 -14.62 7.47
C LYS A 495 31.60 -13.44 8.41
N LYS A 496 32.19 -13.71 9.58
CA LYS A 496 32.52 -12.68 10.57
C LYS A 496 33.81 -11.95 10.20
N TYR A 497 34.85 -12.68 9.78
CA TYR A 497 36.17 -12.11 9.51
C TYR A 497 36.71 -12.51 8.14
N LYS A 498 37.11 -11.50 7.37
CA LYS A 498 37.68 -11.70 6.03
C LYS A 498 39.00 -12.48 6.08
N GLU A 499 39.81 -12.26 7.11
CA GLU A 499 41.09 -12.94 7.33
C GLU A 499 40.93 -14.46 7.49
N PHE A 500 39.88 -14.91 8.18
CA PHE A 500 39.57 -16.34 8.30
C PHE A 500 39.15 -16.97 6.97
N LYS A 501 38.51 -16.19 6.09
CA LYS A 501 38.23 -16.65 4.73
C LYS A 501 39.51 -16.81 3.90
N GLU A 502 40.50 -15.95 4.12
CA GLU A 502 41.79 -16.00 3.41
C GLU A 502 42.72 -17.12 3.93
N LEU A 503 42.63 -17.46 5.21
CA LEU A 503 43.37 -18.57 5.84
C LEU A 503 42.75 -19.96 5.60
N SER A 504 41.50 -20.03 5.14
CA SER A 504 40.73 -21.25 5.01
C SER A 504 40.75 -21.81 3.58
N ILE A 505 40.94 -23.13 3.44
CA ILE A 505 40.79 -23.79 2.14
C ILE A 505 39.31 -23.86 1.73
N PRO A 506 39.00 -23.71 0.43
CA PRO A 506 37.63 -23.89 -0.06
C PRO A 506 37.25 -25.37 -0.05
N MET A 507 36.11 -25.70 0.56
CA MET A 507 35.50 -27.03 0.43
C MET A 507 34.56 -27.04 -0.78
N GLY A 508 35.05 -27.58 -1.90
CA GLY A 508 34.41 -27.47 -3.22
C GLY A 508 33.13 -28.28 -3.41
N SER A 509 33.14 -29.58 -3.11
CA SER A 509 31.93 -30.43 -3.22
C SER A 509 31.91 -31.58 -2.21
N ASN A 510 30.70 -32.06 -1.89
CA ASN A 510 30.49 -33.18 -0.98
C ASN A 510 31.10 -34.50 -1.53
N VAL A 511 31.03 -34.69 -2.86
CA VAL A 511 31.62 -35.86 -3.56
C VAL A 511 33.14 -35.88 -3.42
N GLN A 512 33.80 -34.72 -3.50
CA GLN A 512 35.26 -34.60 -3.36
C GLN A 512 35.76 -35.13 -2.00
N PHE A 513 34.97 -34.94 -0.94
CA PHE A 513 35.32 -35.37 0.42
C PHE A 513 34.66 -36.70 0.82
N GLY A 514 33.95 -37.37 -0.10
CA GLY A 514 33.27 -38.64 0.18
C GLY A 514 32.14 -38.54 1.22
N LEU A 515 31.53 -37.35 1.35
CA LEU A 515 30.46 -37.08 2.32
C LEU A 515 29.10 -36.96 1.61
N ASN A 516 28.03 -37.41 2.28
CA ASN A 516 26.68 -37.06 1.84
C ASN A 516 26.43 -35.54 2.04
N GLU A 517 25.44 -35.00 1.35
CA GLU A 517 25.19 -33.54 1.33
C GLU A 517 24.90 -32.96 2.72
N ILE A 518 24.16 -33.69 3.55
CA ILE A 518 23.83 -33.27 4.92
C ILE A 518 25.11 -33.21 5.77
N ALA A 519 25.93 -34.26 5.74
CA ALA A 519 27.21 -34.32 6.44
C ALA A 519 28.16 -33.24 5.94
N PHE A 520 28.26 -33.03 4.62
CA PHE A 520 29.12 -32.01 4.03
C PHE A 520 28.73 -30.59 4.47
N ASN A 521 27.43 -30.28 4.49
CA ASN A 521 26.94 -28.99 4.99
C ASN A 521 27.20 -28.80 6.49
N ARG A 522 27.23 -29.88 7.29
CA ARG A 522 27.56 -29.80 8.71
C ARG A 522 29.05 -29.68 8.99
N VAL A 523 29.87 -30.46 8.31
CA VAL A 523 31.33 -30.41 8.42
C VAL A 523 31.86 -29.00 8.14
N ARG A 524 31.29 -28.31 7.15
CA ARG A 524 31.66 -26.93 6.79
C ARG A 524 31.34 -25.86 7.85
N GLU A 525 30.57 -26.20 8.87
CA GLU A 525 30.25 -25.30 9.98
C GLU A 525 31.08 -25.59 11.24
N ILE A 526 31.96 -26.59 11.22
CA ILE A 526 32.91 -26.87 12.31
C ILE A 526 33.99 -25.79 12.34
N ASP A 527 34.34 -25.31 13.53
CA ASP A 527 35.25 -24.17 13.70
C ASP A 527 36.59 -24.35 12.97
N VAL A 528 37.27 -25.49 13.14
CA VAL A 528 38.50 -25.84 12.39
C VAL A 528 38.50 -27.30 11.96
N LEU A 529 38.75 -27.56 10.67
CA LEU A 529 39.06 -28.88 10.14
C LEU A 529 40.50 -28.90 9.63
N TRP A 530 41.24 -29.95 9.96
CA TRP A 530 42.53 -30.22 9.33
C TRP A 530 42.35 -31.18 8.17
N VAL A 531 42.95 -30.84 7.03
CA VAL A 531 42.78 -31.54 5.76
C VAL A 531 44.15 -31.84 5.16
N LYS A 532 44.32 -33.05 4.62
CA LYS A 532 45.50 -33.43 3.84
C LYS A 532 45.07 -33.91 2.47
N GLY A 533 45.29 -33.08 1.45
CA GLY A 533 44.73 -33.30 0.12
C GLY A 533 43.20 -33.22 0.14
N ILE A 534 42.53 -34.36 -0.01
CA ILE A 534 41.05 -34.46 -0.02
C ILE A 534 40.48 -35.20 1.20
N SER A 535 41.34 -35.59 2.15
CA SER A 535 40.94 -36.34 3.34
C SER A 535 40.92 -35.43 4.56
N ILE A 536 39.80 -35.43 5.30
CA ILE A 536 39.69 -34.78 6.60
C ILE A 536 40.46 -35.63 7.62
N VAL A 537 41.41 -35.00 8.30
CA VAL A 537 42.34 -35.66 9.23
C VAL A 537 41.93 -35.45 10.67
N ALA A 538 41.32 -34.31 11.01
CA ALA A 538 40.78 -34.01 12.33
C ALA A 538 39.71 -32.92 12.26
N ALA A 539 38.82 -32.90 13.26
CA ALA A 539 37.83 -31.83 13.44
C ALA A 539 37.94 -31.25 14.86
N LEU A 540 37.94 -29.92 14.95
CA LEU A 540 38.15 -29.16 16.19
C LEU A 540 37.04 -28.12 16.37
N GLU A 541 36.37 -28.14 17.52
CA GLU A 541 35.42 -27.10 17.97
C GLU A 541 36.01 -26.33 19.13
N VAL A 542 35.88 -25.01 19.12
CA VAL A 542 36.42 -24.13 20.16
C VAL A 542 35.26 -23.57 20.99
N GLU A 543 35.25 -23.89 22.27
CA GLU A 543 34.19 -23.43 23.17
C GLU A 543 34.24 -21.91 23.38
N LYS A 544 33.11 -21.26 23.16
CA LYS A 544 32.93 -19.80 23.21
C LYS A 544 32.38 -19.30 24.55
N SER A 545 31.73 -20.16 25.33
CA SER A 545 30.89 -19.77 26.47
C SER A 545 30.86 -20.84 27.59
N ARG A 546 30.10 -20.61 28.67
CA ARG A 546 30.01 -21.57 29.80
C ARG A 546 29.23 -22.85 29.46
N GLU A 547 28.70 -23.01 28.25
CA GLU A 547 27.80 -24.09 27.86
C GLU A 547 28.42 -25.00 26.78
N VAL A 548 29.02 -26.12 27.21
CA VAL A 548 29.74 -27.09 26.35
C VAL A 548 28.83 -28.01 25.51
N ALA A 549 27.51 -27.86 25.63
CA ALA A 549 26.55 -28.81 25.05
C ALA A 549 26.32 -28.64 23.53
N PRO A 550 26.23 -27.40 22.97
CA PRO A 550 26.06 -27.17 21.54
C PRO A 550 27.20 -27.74 20.66
N GLU A 551 28.43 -27.67 21.13
CA GLU A 551 29.66 -28.07 20.43
C GLU A 551 29.71 -29.60 20.32
N ILE A 552 29.32 -30.30 21.40
CA ILE A 552 29.16 -31.76 21.39
C ILE A 552 27.99 -32.17 20.47
N ALA A 553 26.92 -31.38 20.41
CA ALA A 553 25.79 -31.66 19.52
C ALA A 553 26.21 -31.62 18.04
N LYS A 554 27.13 -30.73 17.65
CA LYS A 554 27.69 -30.69 16.29
C LYS A 554 28.44 -31.98 15.94
N PHE A 555 29.26 -32.51 16.85
CA PHE A 555 29.93 -33.81 16.63
C PHE A 555 28.93 -34.97 16.60
N ARG A 556 27.88 -34.93 17.43
CA ARG A 556 26.80 -35.93 17.40
C ARG A 556 26.08 -35.95 16.06
N GLU A 557 25.69 -34.78 15.55
CA GLU A 557 25.07 -34.67 14.23
C GLU A 557 26.00 -35.16 13.11
N LEU A 558 27.29 -34.84 13.21
CA LEU A 558 28.30 -35.31 12.26
C LEU A 558 28.38 -36.85 12.20
N PHE A 559 28.51 -37.49 13.37
CA PHE A 559 28.64 -38.95 13.45
C PHE A 559 27.32 -39.67 13.15
N ALA A 560 26.17 -39.06 13.45
CA ALA A 560 24.88 -39.58 13.01
C ALA A 560 24.75 -39.54 11.48
N ALA A 561 25.21 -38.46 10.84
CA ALA A 561 25.16 -38.32 9.39
C ALA A 561 26.19 -39.20 8.67
N THR A 562 27.32 -39.52 9.32
CA THR A 562 28.38 -40.39 8.76
C THR A 562 28.95 -41.34 9.82
N PRO A 563 28.26 -42.45 10.15
CA PRO A 563 28.67 -43.36 11.23
C PRO A 563 30.06 -43.99 11.04
N ALA A 564 30.44 -44.25 9.78
CA ALA A 564 31.72 -44.84 9.40
C ALA A 564 32.91 -43.85 9.41
N LEU A 565 32.69 -42.56 9.69
CA LEU A 565 33.74 -41.54 9.67
C LEU A 565 34.69 -41.69 10.86
N ASN A 566 35.81 -42.38 10.68
CA ASN A 566 36.78 -42.60 11.75
C ASN A 566 37.87 -41.52 11.78
N ILE A 567 37.50 -40.29 12.18
CA ILE A 567 38.44 -39.18 12.38
C ILE A 567 38.52 -38.79 13.86
N PRO A 568 39.69 -38.39 14.36
CA PRO A 568 39.82 -37.74 15.67
C PRO A 568 38.99 -36.45 15.74
N THR A 569 38.25 -36.29 16.84
CA THR A 569 37.50 -35.05 17.13
C THR A 569 37.92 -34.48 18.47
N TYR A 570 38.22 -33.18 18.48
CA TYR A 570 38.72 -32.47 19.66
C TYR A 570 37.79 -31.31 20.02
N LEU A 571 37.45 -31.24 21.30
CA LEU A 571 36.82 -30.07 21.88
C LEU A 571 37.88 -29.23 22.59
N VAL A 572 38.12 -28.01 22.13
CA VAL A 572 39.10 -27.09 22.70
C VAL A 572 38.39 -26.13 23.65
N VAL A 573 38.73 -26.18 24.94
CA VAL A 573 37.98 -25.47 25.99
C VAL A 573 38.88 -24.60 26.87
N PRO A 574 38.40 -23.45 27.37
CA PRO A 574 39.09 -22.71 28.42
C PRO A 574 39.30 -23.57 29.67
N ASP A 575 40.44 -23.42 30.34
CA ASP A 575 40.84 -24.19 31.54
C ASP A 575 39.75 -24.22 32.62
N LYS A 576 39.09 -23.08 32.85
CA LYS A 576 37.99 -22.91 33.82
C LYS A 576 36.76 -23.80 33.54
N LEU A 577 36.63 -24.33 32.32
CA LEU A 577 35.50 -25.16 31.87
C LEU A 577 35.83 -26.65 31.77
N GLU A 578 37.04 -27.08 32.12
CA GLU A 578 37.45 -28.49 32.04
C GLU A 578 36.46 -29.42 32.77
N GLY A 579 36.03 -29.05 33.99
CA GLY A 579 35.07 -29.84 34.76
C GLY A 579 33.70 -29.98 34.07
N ASN A 580 33.25 -28.93 33.38
CA ASN A 580 31.98 -28.96 32.63
C ASN A 580 32.12 -29.83 31.37
N ALA A 581 33.22 -29.68 30.63
CA ALA A 581 33.52 -30.49 29.46
C ALA A 581 33.55 -31.99 29.80
N LYS A 582 34.26 -32.38 30.87
CA LYS A 582 34.26 -33.77 31.38
C LYS A 582 32.85 -34.28 31.67
N LYS A 583 32.05 -33.51 32.41
CA LYS A 583 30.69 -33.89 32.80
C LYS A 583 29.76 -34.05 31.60
N LYS A 584 29.90 -33.19 30.59
CA LYS A 584 29.04 -33.19 29.40
C LYS A 584 29.44 -34.28 28.42
N ILE A 585 30.73 -34.40 28.08
CA ILE A 585 31.24 -35.49 27.21
C ILE A 585 30.94 -36.85 27.85
N GLY A 586 31.14 -36.99 29.16
CA GLY A 586 30.88 -38.22 29.90
C GLY A 586 29.42 -38.46 30.31
N SER A 587 28.47 -37.65 29.84
CA SER A 587 27.05 -37.80 30.22
C SER A 587 26.47 -39.13 29.78
N LEU A 588 25.47 -39.64 30.52
CA LEU A 588 24.81 -40.93 30.22
C LEU A 588 24.29 -41.02 28.78
N ALA A 589 23.76 -39.91 28.23
CA ALA A 589 23.32 -39.85 26.84
C ALA A 589 24.49 -40.01 25.86
N ASN A 590 25.60 -39.31 26.08
CA ASN A 590 26.78 -39.41 25.21
C ASN A 590 27.50 -40.76 25.31
N ARG A 591 27.50 -41.40 26.49
CA ARG A 591 28.00 -42.77 26.66
C ARG A 591 27.15 -43.77 25.86
N ARG A 592 25.82 -43.65 25.92
CA ARG A 592 24.88 -44.50 25.17
C ARG A 592 25.06 -44.34 23.65
N ASP A 593 25.35 -43.11 23.20
CA ASP A 593 25.55 -42.79 21.79
C ASP A 593 26.98 -43.08 21.30
N GLY A 594 27.87 -43.63 22.15
CA GLY A 594 29.27 -43.93 21.81
C GLY A 594 30.16 -42.69 21.56
N LEU A 595 29.69 -41.50 21.95
CA LEU A 595 30.39 -40.23 21.70
C LEU A 595 31.57 -40.01 22.66
N THR A 596 31.48 -40.56 23.87
CA THR A 596 32.50 -40.41 24.92
C THR A 596 33.86 -40.97 24.49
N GLU A 597 33.88 -42.03 23.69
CA GLU A 597 35.11 -42.64 23.16
C GLU A 597 35.63 -41.93 21.90
N ARG A 598 34.81 -41.07 21.27
CA ARG A 598 35.11 -40.42 19.98
C ARG A 598 35.54 -38.96 20.10
N ILE A 599 35.19 -38.31 21.21
CA ILE A 599 35.51 -36.90 21.47
C ILE A 599 36.56 -36.83 22.58
N ARG A 600 37.73 -36.29 22.26
CA ARG A 600 38.74 -35.90 23.25
C ARG A 600 38.66 -34.39 23.47
N TYR A 601 39.21 -33.88 24.57
CA TYR A 601 39.23 -32.44 24.82
C TYR A 601 40.64 -31.92 25.14
N VAL A 602 40.87 -30.63 24.86
CA VAL A 602 42.16 -29.94 25.05
C VAL A 602 41.93 -28.60 25.72
N LEU A 603 42.83 -28.17 26.61
CA LEU A 603 42.70 -26.88 27.30
C LEU A 603 43.39 -25.74 26.53
N PHE A 604 42.90 -24.51 26.73
CA PHE A 604 43.51 -23.31 26.13
C PHE A 604 44.97 -23.15 26.55
N SER A 605 45.29 -23.34 27.84
CA SER A 605 46.67 -23.26 28.34
C SER A 605 47.63 -24.30 27.71
N ASP A 606 47.09 -25.41 27.20
CA ASP A 606 47.88 -26.44 26.56
C ASP A 606 48.34 -26.02 25.15
N ILE A 607 47.61 -25.10 24.49
CA ILE A 607 47.80 -24.68 23.10
C ILE A 607 48.33 -23.24 22.97
N GLN A 608 47.83 -22.32 23.79
CA GLN A 608 48.05 -20.89 23.63
C GLN A 608 49.56 -20.54 23.67
N ASN A 609 50.00 -19.74 22.70
CA ASN A 609 51.39 -19.27 22.55
C ASN A 609 52.46 -20.36 22.33
N LYS A 610 52.09 -21.61 22.02
CA LYS A 610 53.05 -22.69 21.67
C LYS A 610 53.01 -22.99 20.17
N LYS A 611 54.18 -23.27 19.57
CA LYS A 611 54.34 -23.45 18.11
C LYS A 611 54.37 -24.92 17.65
N ASP A 612 54.91 -25.83 18.47
CA ASP A 612 55.04 -27.26 18.15
C ASP A 612 54.26 -28.12 19.16
N VAL A 613 52.93 -28.05 19.08
CA VAL A 613 52.03 -28.81 19.95
C VAL A 613 51.46 -30.01 19.22
N ASP A 614 51.66 -31.19 19.80
CA ASP A 614 51.04 -32.41 19.31
C ASP A 614 49.67 -32.64 19.96
N ILE A 615 48.60 -32.12 19.34
CA ILE A 615 47.22 -32.18 19.86
C ILE A 615 46.82 -33.60 20.28
N ASP A 616 47.19 -34.64 19.52
CA ASP A 616 46.85 -36.02 19.86
C ASP A 616 47.42 -36.49 21.20
N LYS A 617 48.62 -36.01 21.56
CA LYS A 617 49.31 -36.41 22.80
C LYS A 617 48.82 -35.65 24.02
N ILE A 618 48.35 -34.42 23.83
CA ILE A 618 47.85 -33.58 24.92
C ILE A 618 46.34 -33.70 25.13
N ALA A 619 45.62 -34.22 24.13
CA ALA A 619 44.18 -34.43 24.22
C ALA A 619 43.86 -35.46 25.30
N LYS A 620 42.91 -35.10 26.16
CA LYS A 620 42.49 -35.90 27.30
C LYS A 620 41.20 -36.65 26.94
N GLU A 621 41.14 -37.91 27.33
CA GLU A 621 39.94 -38.75 27.22
C GLU A 621 39.08 -38.61 28.47
N VAL A 622 37.78 -38.86 28.31
CA VAL A 622 36.82 -38.90 29.42
C VAL A 622 36.45 -40.36 29.66
N ILE A 623 37.07 -40.98 30.64
CA ILE A 623 36.84 -42.40 31.03
C ILE A 623 35.53 -42.53 31.82
#